data_AF-A0A0L0NI74-F1
#
_entry.id   AF-A0A0L0NI74-F1
#
_cell.length_a   1.000
_cell.length_b   1.000
_cell.length_c   1.000
_cell.angle_alpha   90.00
_cell.angle_beta   90.00
_cell.angle_gamma   90.00
#
_symmetry.space_group_name_H-M   'P 1'
#
loop_
_entity.id
_entity.type
_entity.pdbx_description
1 polymer ?
#
loop_
_entity_poly.entity_id
_entity_poly.type
_entity_poly.pdbx_seq_one_letter_code
_entity_poly.pdbx_strand_id
1 'polypeptide(L)' 'MYLQHHVGMERQQDNQARLLVFDPSRGDSKSIKRLIGKVVDRGVPKVGSLLKPYRRGTKYLSKHDEFEILQ' A
#
# COMPACT_ATOMS: atom_id res chain seq x y z
N MET A 1 9.36 -17.60 8.57
CA MET A 1 8.08 -16.95 8.91
C MET A 1 7.51 -16.40 7.61
N TYR A 2 6.46 -17.01 7.06
CA TYR A 2 5.90 -16.61 5.77
C TYR A 2 4.88 -15.49 6.00
N LEU A 3 5.20 -14.29 5.51
CA LEU A 3 4.27 -13.16 5.50
C LEU A 3 3.69 -13.04 4.09
N GLN A 4 2.48 -13.58 3.92
CA GLN A 4 1.73 -13.47 2.67
C GLN A 4 1.10 -12.07 2.60
N HIS A 5 1.59 -11.24 1.68
CA HIS A 5 1.06 -9.91 1.42
C HIS A 5 0.60 -9.82 -0.03
N HIS A 6 -0.61 -9.29 -0.27
CA HIS A 6 -0.96 -8.82 -1.61
C HIS A 6 -0.14 -7.56 -1.90
N VAL A 7 0.72 -7.63 -2.92
CA VAL A 7 1.66 -6.55 -3.28
C VAL A 7 1.32 -6.03 -4.66
N GLY A 8 0.98 -4.74 -4.75
CA GLY A 8 0.95 -3.98 -6.00
C GLY A 8 2.19 -3.11 -6.16
N MET A 9 2.44 -2.58 -7.36
CA MET A 9 3.53 -1.63 -7.62
C MET A 9 2.99 -0.38 -8.31
N GLU A 10 3.38 0.81 -7.82
CA GLU A 10 3.16 2.09 -8.49
C GLU A 10 4.50 2.64 -9.00
N ARG A 11 4.53 3.17 -10.23
CA ARG A 11 5.59 4.09 -10.68
C ARG A 11 5.05 5.50 -10.64
N GLN A 12 5.76 6.39 -9.96
CA GLN A 12 5.43 7.80 -9.88
C GLN A 12 6.00 8.55 -11.09
N GLN A 13 5.53 9.78 -11.32
CA GLN A 13 5.97 10.62 -12.45
C GLN A 13 7.47 10.96 -12.40
N ASP A 14 8.06 10.96 -11.21
CA ASP A 14 9.51 11.11 -10.98
C ASP A 14 10.30 9.80 -11.18
N ASN A 15 9.66 8.78 -11.77
CA ASN A 15 10.18 7.45 -12.02
C ASN A 15 10.50 6.63 -10.77
N GLN A 16 10.10 7.08 -9.57
CA GLN A 16 10.22 6.28 -8.35
C GLN A 16 9.20 5.14 -8.34
N ALA A 17 9.67 3.93 -8.07
CA ALA A 17 8.81 2.78 -7.83
C ALA A 17 8.49 2.65 -6.33
N ARG A 18 7.23 2.40 -6.00
CA ARG A 18 6.81 2.03 -4.63
C ARG A 18 5.96 0.79 -4.65
N LEU A 19 6.16 -0.07 -3.66
CA LEU A 19 5.28 -1.19 -3.42
C LEU A 19 4.09 -0.74 -2.59
N LEU A 20 2.91 -1.17 -2.98
CA LEU A 20 1.68 -1.08 -2.20
C LEU A 20 1.49 -2.44 -1.54
N VAL A 21 1.71 -2.49 -0.23
CA VAL A 21 1.66 -3.74 0.53
C VAL A 21 0.42 -3.72 1.42
N PHE A 22 -0.51 -4.64 1.18
CA PHE A 22 -1.62 -4.91 2.09
C PHE A 22 -1.13 -5.86 3.17
N ASP A 23 -0.92 -5.31 4.37
CA ASP A 23 -0.44 -6.03 5.53
C ASP A 23 -1.60 -6.30 6.49
N PRO A 24 -2.14 -7.54 6.55
CA PRO A 24 -3.25 -7.87 7.43
C PRO A 24 -2.90 -7.71 8.91
N SER A 25 -1.60 -7.74 9.28
CA SER A 25 -1.16 -7.53 10.66
C SER A 25 -1.28 -6.08 11.13
N ARG A 26 -1.38 -5.12 10.21
CA ARG A 26 -1.42 -3.69 10.53
C ARG A 26 -2.80 -3.06 10.54
N GLY A 27 -3.82 -3.76 10.05
CA GLY A 27 -5.20 -3.28 9.99
C GLY A 27 -5.39 -1.99 9.17
N ASP A 28 -6.60 -1.76 8.68
CA ASP A 28 -6.86 -0.56 7.90
C ASP A 28 -6.91 0.70 8.76
N SER A 29 -6.38 1.80 8.22
CA SER A 29 -6.50 3.11 8.86
C SER A 29 -7.97 3.52 9.00
N LYS A 30 -8.32 4.28 10.04
CA LYS A 30 -9.68 4.82 10.24
C LYS A 30 -10.20 5.56 8.99
N SER A 31 -9.31 6.24 8.28
CA SER A 31 -9.63 6.97 7.05
C SER A 31 -10.05 6.05 5.90
N ILE A 32 -9.43 4.88 5.76
CA ILE A 32 -9.79 3.87 4.76
C ILE A 32 -11.09 3.17 5.14
N LYS A 33 -11.25 2.79 6.41
CA LYS A 33 -12.49 2.16 6.89
C LYS A 33 -13.73 3.02 6.61
N ARG A 34 -13.60 4.35 6.67
CA ARG A 34 -14.68 5.31 6.35
C ARG A 34 -15.09 5.35 4.87
N LEU A 35 -14.33 4.72 3.98
CA LEU A 35 -14.59 4.64 2.54
C LEU A 35 -15.20 3.31 2.12
N ILE A 36 -15.28 2.33 3.03
CA ILE A 36 -15.95 1.05 2.76
C ILE A 36 -17.41 1.33 2.39
N GLY A 37 -17.85 0.79 1.25
CA GLY A 37 -19.21 0.98 0.73
C GLY A 37 -19.48 2.37 0.10
N LYS A 38 -18.46 3.21 -0.07
CA LYS A 38 -18.60 4.53 -0.70
C LYS A 38 -17.96 4.55 -2.09
N VAL A 39 -18.60 5.23 -3.02
CA VAL A 39 -18.01 5.54 -4.33
C VAL A 39 -16.94 6.61 -4.12
N VAL A 40 -15.69 6.24 -4.36
CA VAL A 40 -14.56 7.18 -4.36
C VAL A 40 -14.39 7.69 -5.79
N ASP A 41 -14.82 8.93 -6.03
CA ASP A 41 -14.66 9.54 -7.34
C ASP A 41 -13.18 9.87 -7.61
N ARG A 42 -12.72 9.74 -8.86
CA ARG A 42 -11.32 9.97 -9.26
C ARG A 42 -10.87 11.40 -9.01
N GLY A 43 -11.80 12.33 -8.84
CA GLY A 43 -11.56 13.73 -8.51
C GLY A 43 -11.24 14.01 -7.03
N VAL A 44 -11.23 13.01 -6.14
CA VAL A 44 -10.92 13.24 -4.73
C VAL A 44 -9.42 13.52 -4.56
N PRO A 45 -8.99 14.75 -4.17
CA PRO A 45 -7.57 15.13 -4.03
C PRO A 45 -6.82 14.38 -2.92
N LYS A 46 -7.47 13.39 -2.30
CA LYS A 46 -6.98 12.61 -1.16
C LYS A 46 -6.68 11.16 -1.48
N VAL A 47 -6.94 10.65 -2.69
CA VAL A 47 -6.65 9.23 -3.03
C VAL A 47 -5.18 8.88 -2.77
N GLY A 48 -4.24 9.72 -3.18
CA GLY A 48 -2.81 9.51 -2.88
C GLY A 48 -2.48 9.52 -1.38
N SER A 49 -3.22 10.30 -0.58
CA SER A 49 -3.06 10.31 0.89
C SER A 49 -3.66 9.08 1.57
N LEU A 50 -4.71 8.52 0.99
CA LEU A 50 -5.38 7.29 1.45
C LEU A 50 -4.49 6.06 1.22
N LEU A 51 -3.67 6.06 0.16
CA LEU A 51 -2.71 5.00 -0.11
C LEU A 51 -1.43 5.08 0.73
N LYS A 52 -1.15 6.23 1.37
CA LYS A 52 0.07 6.44 2.17
C LYS A 52 0.32 5.36 3.23
N PRO A 53 -0.69 4.86 3.97
CA PRO A 53 -0.51 3.79 4.94
C PRO A 53 -0.12 2.42 4.35
N TYR A 54 -0.29 2.20 3.05
CA TYR A 54 0.05 0.96 2.35
C TYR A 54 1.36 1.05 1.55
N ARG A 55 1.82 2.27 1.25
CA ARG A 55 3.11 2.48 0.56
C ARG A 55 4.27 1.99 1.41
N ARG A 56 5.13 1.15 0.82
CA ARG A 56 6.37 0.66 1.40
C ARG A 56 7.52 1.04 0.47
N GLY A 57 8.48 1.77 1.04
CA GLY A 57 9.73 2.12 0.38
C GLY A 57 10.89 1.27 0.89
N THR A 58 12.08 1.55 0.38
CA THR A 58 13.34 0.85 0.71
C THR A 58 13.58 0.74 2.22
N LYS A 59 13.28 1.77 3.03
CA LYS A 59 13.42 1.73 4.50
C LYS A 59 12.55 0.67 5.17
N TYR A 60 11.40 0.33 4.61
CA TYR A 60 10.55 -0.75 5.12
C TYR A 60 11.06 -2.10 4.64
N LEU A 61 11.34 -2.21 3.34
CA LEU A 61 11.75 -3.46 2.70
C LEU A 61 13.10 -3.97 3.22
N SER A 62 14.04 -3.07 3.51
CA SER A 62 15.36 -3.39 4.08
C SER A 62 15.33 -4.06 5.46
N LYS A 63 14.17 -4.14 6.12
CA LYS A 63 14.02 -4.87 7.38
C LYS A 63 13.73 -6.36 7.21
N HIS A 64 13.49 -6.79 5.98
CA HIS A 64 13.22 -8.17 5.63
C HIS A 64 14.31 -8.62 4.68
N ASP A 65 14.98 -9.73 5.02
CA ASP A 65 16.08 -10.25 4.20
C ASP A 65 15.58 -10.73 2.84
N GLU A 66 14.36 -11.27 2.80
CA GLU A 66 13.71 -11.79 1.59
C GLU A 66 12.19 -11.56 1.67
N PHE A 67 11.54 -11.44 0.51
CA PHE A 67 10.08 -11.42 0.39
C PHE A 67 9.65 -12.07 -0.93
N GLU A 68 8.51 -12.76 -0.89
CA GLU A 68 7.92 -13.43 -2.06
C GLU A 68 6.66 -12.67 -2.49
N ILE A 69 6.47 -12.53 -3.81
CA ILE A 69 5.25 -11.99 -4.39
C ILE A 69 4.49 -13.16 -4.97
N LEU A 70 3.34 -13.49 -4.37
CA LEU A 70 2.45 -14.51 -4.91
C LEU A 70 1.53 -13.88 -5.96
N GLN A 71 1.62 -14.39 -7.20
CA GLN A 71 0.74 -14.05 -8.32
C GLN A 71 -0.53 -14.89 -8.31
#